data_AF-A0A517W8T1-F1
#
_entry.id   AF-A0A517W8T1-F1
#
_cell.length_a   1.000
_cell.length_b   1.000
_cell.length_c   1.000
_cell.angle_alpha   90.00
_cell.angle_beta   90.00
_cell.angle_gamma   90.00
#
_symmetry.space_group_name_H-M   'P 1'
#
loop_
_entity.id
_entity.type
_entity.pdbx_description
1 polymer ?
#
loop_
_entity_poly.entity_id
_entity_poly.type
_entity_poly.pdbx_seq_one_letter_code
_entity_poly.pdbx_strand_id
1 'polypeptide(L)' 'MDLLTVVMHELGHTLGLEDLESDGTLMSESLDVSERRLPSADDLDDFFSGIAGGDNPLLD' A
#
# COMPACT_ATOMS: atom_id res chain seq x y z
N MET A 1 -8.42 -2.38 12.45
CA MET A 1 -7.54 -1.24 12.46
C MET A 1 -6.92 -1.12 13.82
N ASP A 2 -5.68 -1.56 13.88
CA ASP A 2 -4.72 -0.99 14.81
C ASP A 2 -4.08 0.26 14.17
N LEU A 3 -3.49 1.14 14.99
CA LEU A 3 -2.90 2.40 14.52
C LEU A 3 -1.69 2.18 13.59
N LEU A 4 -0.94 1.10 13.76
CA LEU A 4 0.21 0.80 12.91
C LEU A 4 -0.26 0.46 11.50
N THR A 5 -1.31 -0.34 11.36
CA THR A 5 -1.94 -0.69 10.08
C THR A 5 -2.45 0.56 9.35
N VAL A 6 -3.05 1.53 10.06
CA VAL A 6 -3.44 2.82 9.46
C VAL A 6 -2.22 3.63 9.02
N VAL A 7 -1.19 3.75 9.87
CA VAL A 7 0.04 4.48 9.50
C VAL A 7 0.70 3.86 8.27
N MET A 8 0.68 2.54 8.12
CA MET A 8 1.22 1.86 6.95
C MET A 8 0.40 2.12 5.68
N HIS A 9 -0.92 2.20 5.77
CA HIS A 9 -1.80 2.59 4.67
C HIS A 9 -1.54 4.03 4.20
N GLU A 10 -1.50 4.98 5.13
CA GLU A 10 -1.18 6.39 4.80
C GLU A 10 0.23 6.55 4.24
N LEU A 11 1.19 5.75 4.71
CA LEU A 11 2.54 5.73 4.15
C LEU A 11 2.51 5.23 2.69
N GLY A 12 1.62 4.32 2.33
CA GLY A 12 1.36 3.95 0.94
C GLY A 12 0.97 5.14 0.08
N HIS A 13 0.07 6.01 0.55
CA HIS A 13 -0.25 7.26 -0.16
C HIS A 13 0.94 8.22 -0.25
N THR A 14 1.78 8.32 0.80
CA THR A 14 3.02 9.13 0.71
C THR A 14 4.01 8.57 -0.32
N LEU A 15 3.90 7.28 -0.64
CA LEU A 15 4.67 6.63 -1.69
C LEU A 15 3.99 6.68 -3.07
N GLY A 16 2.81 7.32 -3.16
CA GLY A 16 2.02 7.49 -4.39
C GLY A 16 1.15 6.28 -4.76
N LEU A 17 0.89 5.37 -3.82
CA LEU A 17 -0.09 4.30 -4.02
C LEU A 17 -1.51 4.83 -3.81
N GLU A 18 -2.41 4.52 -4.73
CA GLU A 18 -3.84 4.81 -4.61
C GLU A 18 -4.57 3.75 -3.79
N ASP A 19 -5.78 4.08 -3.36
CA ASP A 19 -6.69 3.12 -2.76
C ASP A 19 -7.07 2.02 -3.76
N LEU A 20 -7.16 0.80 -3.24
CA LEU A 20 -7.63 -0.36 -3.99
C LEU A 20 -9.08 -0.67 -3.62
N GLU A 21 -9.90 -0.85 -4.64
CA GLU A 21 -11.29 -1.34 -4.51
C GLU A 21 -11.36 -2.80 -4.01
N SER A 22 -10.24 -3.54 -4.06
CA SER A 22 -10.19 -4.91 -3.55
C SER A 22 -10.06 -4.93 -2.04
N ASP A 23 -10.97 -5.63 -1.37
CA ASP A 23 -10.89 -5.89 0.07
C ASP A 23 -9.69 -6.78 0.44
N GLY A 24 -9.22 -6.66 1.68
CA GLY A 24 -8.24 -7.58 2.27
C GLY A 24 -6.77 -7.21 2.04
N THR A 25 -6.48 -6.14 1.30
CA THR A 25 -5.11 -5.62 1.11
C THR A 25 -4.80 -4.53 2.14
N LEU A 26 -3.54 -4.08 2.19
CA LEU A 26 -3.15 -2.93 3.01
C LEU A 26 -3.64 -1.61 2.43
N MET A 27 -3.73 -1.49 1.10
CA MET A 27 -4.21 -0.30 0.39
C MET A 27 -5.72 -0.33 0.11
N SER A 28 -6.47 -1.27 0.70
CA SER A 28 -7.92 -1.27 0.59
C SER A 28 -8.52 -0.01 1.20
N GLU A 29 -9.52 0.61 0.54
CA GLU A 29 -10.22 1.81 1.06
C GLU A 29 -10.75 1.59 2.49
N SER A 30 -11.14 0.35 2.80
CA SER A 30 -11.53 -0.04 4.16
C SER A 30 -10.64 -1.14 4.73
N LEU A 31 -10.19 -0.97 5.99
CA LEU A 31 -9.45 -1.98 6.73
C LEU A 31 -10.27 -2.48 7.92
N ASP A 32 -10.35 -3.81 8.05
CA ASP A 32 -11.14 -4.46 9.10
C ASP A 32 -10.60 -4.20 10.50
N VAL A 33 -11.51 -4.13 11.46
CA VAL A 33 -11.20 -3.84 12.87
C VAL A 33 -10.32 -4.96 13.46
N SER A 34 -9.34 -4.61 14.30
CA SER A 34 -8.44 -5.57 14.98
C SER A 34 -7.58 -6.49 14.09
N GLU A 35 -7.56 -6.29 12.76
CA GLU A 35 -6.63 -6.99 11.88
C GLU A 35 -5.33 -6.21 11.68
N ARG A 36 -4.21 -6.96 11.66
CA ARG A 36 -2.90 -6.46 11.25
C ARG A 36 -2.65 -6.89 9.81
N ARG A 37 -2.46 -5.91 8.92
CA ARG A 37 -2.06 -6.16 7.53
C ARG A 37 -0.64 -5.68 7.30
N LEU A 38 0.12 -6.48 6.56
CA LEU A 38 1.47 -6.18 6.12
C LEU A 38 1.49 -6.26 4.59
N PRO A 39 2.37 -5.51 3.92
CA PRO A 39 2.61 -5.70 2.49
C PRO A 39 3.02 -7.14 2.20
N SER A 40 2.47 -7.72 1.15
CA SER A 40 2.90 -9.00 0.61
C SER A 40 4.21 -8.84 -0.19
N ALA A 41 4.85 -9.95 -0.54
CA ALA A 41 6.02 -9.91 -1.42
C ALA A 41 5.64 -9.40 -2.83
N ASP A 42 4.44 -9.79 -3.30
CA ASP A 42 3.94 -9.36 -4.62
C ASP A 42 3.72 -7.84 -4.64
N ASP A 43 3.18 -7.25 -3.57
CA ASP A 43 3.02 -5.78 -3.45
C ASP A 43 4.37 -5.04 -3.55
N LEU A 44 5.42 -5.61 -2.97
CA LEU A 44 6.76 -5.03 -3.01
C LEU A 44 7.38 -5.18 -4.40
N ASP A 45 7.26 -6.36 -5.01
CA ASP A 45 7.80 -6.63 -6.34
C ASP A 45 7.15 -5.73 -7.39
N ASP A 46 5.82 -5.55 -7.33
CA ASP A 46 5.09 -4.66 -8.23
C ASP A 46 5.56 -3.20 -8.09
N PHE A 47 5.69 -2.70 -6.86
CA PHE A 47 6.17 -1.34 -6.59
C PHE A 47 7.59 -1.09 -7.13
N PHE A 48 8.55 -1.96 -6.80
CA PHE A 48 9.94 -1.77 -7.24
C PHE A 48 10.14 -2.04 -8.74
N SER A 49 9.34 -2.92 -9.33
CA SER A 49 9.31 -3.15 -10.78
C SER A 49 8.84 -1.91 -11.54
N GLY A 50 7.79 -1.23 -11.06
CA GLY A 50 7.32 0.05 -11.61
C GLY A 50 8.41 1.12 -11.61
N ILE A 51 9.09 1.29 -10.47
CA ILE A 51 10.22 2.22 -10.34
C ILE A 51 11.35 1.88 -11.32
N ALA A 52 11.72 0.59 -11.43
CA ALA A 52 12.75 0.14 -12.37
C ALA A 52 12.35 0.34 -13.84
N GLY A 53 11.04 0.30 -14.13
CA GLY A 53 10.44 0.58 -15.44
C GLY A 53 10.35 2.07 -15.79
N GLY A 54 10.66 2.97 -14.85
CA GLY A 54 10.64 4.42 -15.03
C GLY A 54 9.37 5.10 -14.56
N ASP A 55 8.42 4.36 -13.99
CA ASP A 55 7.17 4.87 -13.40
C ASP A 55 7.42 5.08 -11.90
N ASN A 56 8.13 6.16 -11.56
CA ASN A 56 8.51 6.42 -10.18
C ASN A 56 7.53 7.41 -9.53
N PRO A 57 6.60 6.94 -8.68
CA PRO A 57 5.58 7.79 -8.07
C PRO A 57 6.16 8.83 -7.08
N LEU A 58 7.44 8.75 -6.73
CA LEU A 58 8.11 9.71 -5.84
C LEU A 58 8.75 10.90 -6.55
N LEU A 59 8.81 10.87 -7.89
CA LEU A 59 9.52 11.88 -8.69
C LEU A 59 8.57 12.79 -9.49
N ASP A 60 7.26 12.64 -9.31
CA ASP A 60 6.22 13.51 -9.85
C ASP A 60 6.05 14.81 -9.03
#